data_AF-A0AAV2L166-F1
#
_entry.id   AF-A0AAV2L166-F1
#
_cell.length_a   1.000
_cell.length_b   1.000
_cell.length_c   1.000
_cell.angle_alpha   90.00
_cell.angle_beta   90.00
_cell.angle_gamma   90.00
#
_symmetry.space_group_name_H-M   'P 1'
#
loop_
_entity.id
_entity.type
_entity.pdbx_description
1 polymer ?
#
loop_
_entity_poly.entity_id
_entity_poly.type
_entity_poly.pdbx_seq_one_letter_code
_entity_poly.pdbx_strand_id
1 'polypeptide(L)'
;MLDARSRADESISLEYFDSGVHDADPQTPSNQDSVRSQTPQEPSPRRAHRKTMSEDEVIGQAFVFLLAGYETSSNTLAFTCYLLALHPECQGRVQDEVDDFYTRHDSPDYTNVQELKYLDMVISEALRMYPPGFRFARDIENDCVVNGQRLPKGAWLEIPAGFLHHDPEHWPEPDKFIPERFTPEEKANRHPFVYLPFGAGPRNCVGMRLAQLEIKMALVNVFRRFTIVTCAETKVPLELKSSSTLGPKNGIYVKIMKRDVGKESPQMST
;
A
#
# COMPACT_ATOMS: atom_id res chain seq x y z
N MET A 1 -35.82 6.19 -5.83
CA MET A 1 -36.09 6.98 -7.05
C MET A 1 -35.91 8.43 -6.68
N LEU A 2 -34.73 8.98 -6.90
CA LEU A 2 -34.44 10.40 -6.71
C LEU A 2 -34.17 10.98 -8.09
N ASP A 3 -34.98 11.97 -8.44
CA ASP A 3 -35.12 12.57 -9.76
C ASP A 3 -33.92 13.50 -10.01
N ALA A 4 -33.00 13.07 -10.86
CA ALA A 4 -31.84 13.85 -11.30
C ALA A 4 -32.20 14.60 -12.59
N ARG A 5 -32.80 15.78 -12.44
CA ARG A 5 -32.94 16.74 -13.53
C ARG A 5 -32.18 18.01 -13.22
N SER A 6 -31.06 18.15 -13.94
CA SER A 6 -30.41 19.40 -14.36
C SER A 6 -29.78 20.26 -13.25
N ARG A 7 -28.44 20.28 -13.23
CA ARG A 7 -27.62 21.50 -13.34
C ARG A 7 -26.32 21.16 -14.06
N ALA A 8 -26.16 21.70 -15.27
CA ALA A 8 -24.98 21.49 -16.11
C ALA A 8 -23.82 22.45 -15.77
N ASP A 9 -23.73 22.90 -14.51
CA ASP A 9 -22.84 24.00 -14.11
C ASP A 9 -21.94 23.67 -12.90
N GLU A 10 -21.93 22.43 -12.41
CA GLU A 10 -21.11 21.98 -11.27
C GLU A 10 -19.87 21.19 -11.74
N SER A 11 -19.09 21.78 -12.64
CA SER A 11 -17.72 21.30 -12.89
C SER A 11 -16.74 22.14 -12.07
N ILE A 12 -16.02 21.50 -11.15
CA ILE A 12 -15.02 22.18 -10.32
C ILE A 12 -13.85 22.62 -11.21
N SER A 13 -13.58 23.93 -11.24
CA SER A 13 -12.45 24.52 -11.98
C SER A 13 -11.12 24.05 -11.40
N LEU A 14 -10.13 23.82 -12.27
CA LEU A 14 -8.76 23.46 -11.90
C LEU A 14 -8.07 24.49 -11.00
N GLU A 15 -8.58 25.72 -10.93
CA GLU A 15 -8.06 26.80 -10.07
C GLU A 15 -8.16 26.49 -8.57
N TYR A 16 -8.99 25.51 -8.18
CA TYR A 16 -9.06 25.03 -6.79
C TYR A 16 -7.97 24.02 -6.43
N PHE A 17 -7.22 23.52 -7.41
CA PHE A 17 -6.08 22.64 -7.20
C PHE A 17 -4.81 23.43 -7.52
N ASP A 18 -4.00 23.73 -6.49
CA ASP A 18 -2.71 24.37 -6.62
C ASP A 18 -1.72 23.45 -7.34
N SER A 19 -1.83 23.37 -8.67
CA SER A 19 -0.85 22.71 -9.52
C SER A 19 0.31 23.68 -9.69
N GLY A 20 1.24 23.66 -8.75
CA GLY A 20 2.51 24.36 -8.83
C GLY A 20 3.27 23.96 -10.10
N VAL A 21 3.13 24.76 -11.15
CA VAL A 21 3.97 24.68 -12.34
C VAL A 21 5.14 25.62 -12.09
N HIS A 22 6.28 25.05 -11.70
CA HIS A 22 7.56 25.74 -11.75
C HIS A 22 7.94 25.95 -13.22
N ASP A 23 7.71 27.14 -13.75
CA ASP A 23 8.41 27.61 -14.95
C ASP A 23 9.85 27.97 -14.56
N ALA A 24 10.82 27.28 -15.14
CA ALA A 24 12.20 27.69 -15.14
C ALA A 24 12.81 27.43 -16.51
N ASP A 25 13.09 28.49 -17.25
CA ASP A 25 14.19 28.50 -18.21
C ASP A 25 14.74 29.93 -18.38
N PRO A 26 16.04 30.18 -18.14
CA PRO A 26 16.68 31.43 -18.53
C PRO A 26 17.76 31.26 -19.62
N GLN A 27 17.84 32.30 -20.50
CA GLN A 27 19.03 32.81 -21.24
C GLN A 27 19.42 32.11 -22.58
N THR A 28 19.73 32.73 -23.75
CA THR A 28 19.91 34.11 -24.30
C THR A 28 19.98 34.03 -25.89
N PRO A 29 20.46 35.00 -26.73
CA PRO A 29 19.64 35.77 -27.70
C PRO A 29 19.97 35.66 -29.23
N SER A 30 19.07 36.23 -30.04
CA SER A 30 19.17 36.90 -31.37
C SER A 30 20.28 36.54 -32.40
N ASN A 31 19.90 36.17 -33.65
CA ASN A 31 20.04 37.05 -34.84
C ASN A 31 19.48 36.47 -36.18
N GLN A 32 18.77 37.37 -36.89
CA GLN A 32 18.70 37.66 -38.34
C GLN A 32 18.21 36.65 -39.42
N ASP A 33 17.16 37.12 -40.10
CA ASP A 33 16.88 37.22 -41.54
C ASP A 33 16.74 35.97 -42.43
N SER A 34 15.52 35.76 -42.95
CA SER A 34 15.24 35.72 -44.40
C SER A 34 13.74 35.51 -44.72
N VAL A 35 13.37 35.90 -45.94
CA VAL A 35 12.06 36.35 -46.41
C VAL A 35 11.18 35.22 -46.98
N ARG A 36 9.89 35.26 -46.60
CA ARG A 36 8.64 34.89 -47.33
C ARG A 36 8.39 33.44 -47.77
N SER A 37 7.35 32.84 -47.16
CA SER A 37 6.32 32.10 -47.89
C SER A 37 5.01 32.17 -47.10
N GLN A 38 3.95 32.74 -47.70
CA GLN A 38 2.60 32.73 -47.13
C GLN A 38 1.98 31.37 -47.42
N THR A 39 1.99 30.49 -46.42
CA THR A 39 1.22 29.25 -46.41
C THR A 39 -0.08 29.53 -45.63
N PRO A 40 -1.26 29.06 -46.07
CA PRO A 40 -2.48 29.20 -45.28
C PRO A 40 -2.28 28.52 -43.92
N GLN A 41 -2.46 29.26 -42.84
CA GLN A 41 -2.45 28.71 -41.48
C GLN A 41 -3.53 27.64 -41.38
N GLU A 42 -3.11 26.37 -41.23
CA GLU A 42 -4.00 25.32 -40.75
C GLU A 42 -4.53 25.74 -39.36
N PRO A 43 -5.83 25.54 -39.08
CA PRO A 43 -6.37 25.84 -37.77
C PRO A 43 -5.62 25.00 -36.73
N SER A 44 -5.11 25.65 -35.69
CA SER A 44 -4.43 24.97 -34.59
C SER A 44 -5.30 23.82 -34.05
N PRO A 45 -4.70 22.70 -33.63
CA PRO A 45 -5.49 21.61 -33.07
C PRO A 45 -6.22 22.18 -31.85
N ARG A 46 -7.56 22.21 -31.95
CA ARG A 46 -8.44 22.62 -30.85
C ARG A 46 -7.97 21.88 -29.60
N ARG A 47 -7.48 22.63 -28.62
CA ARG A 47 -7.06 22.13 -27.30
C ARG A 47 -8.17 21.18 -26.83
N ALA A 48 -7.88 19.88 -26.77
CA ALA A 48 -8.87 18.88 -26.42
C ALA A 48 -9.55 19.32 -25.12
N HIS A 49 -10.88 19.44 -25.12
CA HIS A 49 -11.63 19.76 -23.91
C HIS A 49 -11.24 18.72 -22.85
N ARG A 50 -10.47 19.15 -21.86
CA ARG A 50 -10.12 18.32 -20.71
C ARG A 50 -11.43 18.06 -19.99
N LYS A 51 -11.96 16.83 -20.12
CA LYS A 51 -13.17 16.41 -19.43
C LYS A 51 -12.95 16.67 -17.92
N THR A 52 -13.74 17.59 -17.37
CA THR A 52 -13.76 17.89 -15.94
C THR A 52 -14.64 16.87 -15.23
N MET A 53 -14.32 16.57 -13.96
CA MET A 53 -15.15 15.69 -13.14
C MET A 53 -16.35 16.48 -12.61
N SER A 54 -17.52 15.84 -12.55
CA SER A 54 -18.66 16.41 -11.83
C SER A 54 -18.45 16.34 -10.32
N GLU A 55 -19.20 17.14 -9.56
CA GLU A 55 -19.20 17.06 -8.10
C GLU A 55 -19.53 15.64 -7.59
N ASP A 56 -20.54 14.98 -8.16
CA ASP A 56 -20.89 13.60 -7.84
C ASP A 56 -19.73 12.62 -8.08
N GLU A 57 -18.98 12.78 -9.18
CA GLU A 57 -17.81 11.96 -9.47
C GLU A 57 -16.71 12.21 -8.42
N VAL A 58 -16.48 13.46 -8.02
CA VAL A 58 -15.49 13.81 -6.99
C VAL A 58 -15.87 13.20 -5.63
N ILE A 59 -17.11 13.37 -5.19
CA ILE A 59 -17.62 12.81 -3.94
C ILE A 59 -17.55 11.28 -3.98
N GLY A 60 -17.97 10.66 -5.08
CA GLY A 60 -17.92 9.22 -5.28
C GLY A 60 -16.50 8.68 -5.19
N GLN A 61 -15.53 9.31 -5.87
CA GLN A 61 -14.12 8.89 -5.79
C GLN A 61 -13.54 9.09 -4.39
N ALA A 62 -13.85 10.20 -3.71
CA ALA A 62 -13.39 10.45 -2.34
C ALA A 62 -13.86 9.36 -1.37
N PHE A 63 -15.13 8.95 -1.47
CA PHE A 63 -15.68 7.87 -0.66
C PHE A 63 -15.01 6.51 -0.96
N VAL A 64 -14.76 6.22 -2.23
CA VAL A 64 -14.04 5.00 -2.65
C VAL A 64 -12.62 4.98 -2.06
N PHE A 65 -11.88 6.09 -2.12
CA PHE A 65 -10.54 6.16 -1.55
C PHE A 65 -10.53 6.02 -0.03
N LEU A 66 -11.51 6.62 0.66
CA LEU A 66 -11.64 6.48 2.11
C LEU A 66 -11.84 5.01 2.52
N LEU A 67 -12.78 4.31 1.88
CA LEU A 67 -13.04 2.90 2.18
C LEU A 67 -11.83 2.01 1.83
N ALA A 68 -11.25 2.21 0.66
CA ALA A 68 -10.11 1.42 0.19
C ALA A 68 -8.88 1.60 1.10
N GLY A 69 -8.60 2.83 1.55
CA GLY A 69 -7.48 3.15 2.43
C GLY A 69 -7.70 2.77 3.88
N TYR A 70 -8.95 2.81 4.38
CA TYR A 70 -9.23 2.56 5.79
C TYR A 70 -9.18 1.07 6.15
N GLU A 71 -10.00 0.22 5.52
CA GLU A 71 -10.14 -1.17 5.94
C GLU A 71 -8.86 -1.98 5.66
N THR A 72 -8.19 -1.72 4.54
CA THR A 72 -6.98 -2.47 4.16
C THR A 72 -5.78 -2.13 5.05
N SER A 73 -5.51 -0.85 5.30
CA SER A 73 -4.39 -0.42 6.15
C SER A 73 -4.62 -0.81 7.62
N SER A 74 -5.85 -0.65 8.14
CA SER A 74 -6.17 -1.04 9.52
C SER A 74 -6.06 -2.55 9.75
N ASN A 75 -6.54 -3.38 8.81
CA ASN A 75 -6.35 -4.83 8.89
C ASN A 75 -4.87 -5.21 8.84
N THR A 76 -4.07 -4.58 7.96
CA THR A 76 -2.63 -4.86 7.87
C THR A 76 -1.91 -4.50 9.17
N LEU A 77 -2.22 -3.36 9.78
CA LEU A 77 -1.71 -2.97 11.09
C LEU A 77 -2.07 -4.02 12.16
N ALA A 78 -3.34 -4.43 12.20
CA ALA A 78 -3.83 -5.38 13.18
C ALA A 78 -3.15 -6.76 13.02
N PHE A 79 -3.02 -7.27 11.79
CA PHE A 79 -2.32 -8.52 11.50
C PHE A 79 -0.83 -8.44 11.84
N THR A 80 -0.17 -7.32 11.53
CA THR A 80 1.25 -7.13 11.88
C THR A 80 1.45 -7.14 13.39
N CYS A 81 0.60 -6.42 14.14
CA CYS A 81 0.62 -6.43 15.61
C CYS A 81 0.35 -7.82 16.18
N TYR A 82 -0.61 -8.57 15.63
CA TYR A 82 -0.90 -9.95 16.02
C TYR A 82 0.29 -10.88 15.79
N LEU A 83 0.87 -10.84 14.59
CA LEU A 83 2.02 -11.66 14.24
C LEU A 83 3.22 -11.35 15.15
N LEU A 84 3.51 -10.07 15.40
CA LEU A 84 4.58 -9.68 16.31
C LEU A 84 4.30 -10.04 17.78
N ALA A 85 3.04 -10.08 18.21
CA ALA A 85 2.68 -10.57 19.54
C ALA A 85 2.93 -12.07 19.71
N LEU A 86 2.83 -12.85 18.62
CA LEU A 86 3.14 -14.28 18.59
C LEU A 86 4.64 -14.58 18.39
N HIS A 87 5.40 -13.61 17.87
CA HIS A 87 6.81 -13.75 17.51
C HIS A 87 7.64 -12.68 18.24
N PRO A 88 7.82 -12.81 19.57
CA PRO A 88 8.49 -11.81 20.39
C PRO A 88 9.95 -11.57 19.97
N GLU A 89 10.62 -12.55 19.38
CA GLU A 89 11.96 -12.41 18.81
C GLU A 89 11.98 -11.48 17.59
N CYS A 90 10.97 -11.57 16.73
CA CYS A 90 10.81 -10.63 15.61
C CYS A 90 10.46 -9.23 16.14
N GLN A 91 9.60 -9.15 17.16
CA GLN A 91 9.25 -7.88 17.77
C GLN A 91 10.44 -7.19 18.44
N GLY A 92 11.31 -7.95 19.14
CA GLY A 92 12.54 -7.43 19.71
C GLY A 92 13.43 -6.78 18.65
N ARG A 93 13.62 -7.45 17.51
CA ARG A 93 14.41 -6.89 16.39
C ARG A 93 13.79 -5.63 15.77
N VAL A 94 12.46 -5.56 15.67
CA VAL A 94 11.77 -4.32 15.26
C VAL A 94 12.01 -3.22 16.29
N GLN A 95 11.94 -3.53 17.58
CA GLN A 95 12.16 -2.57 18.65
C GLN A 95 13.61 -2.06 18.66
N ASP A 96 14.59 -2.95 18.49
CA ASP A 96 16.01 -2.57 18.38
C ASP A 96 16.26 -1.66 17.17
N GLU A 97 15.68 -1.99 16.01
CA GLU A 97 15.77 -1.17 14.80
C GLU A 97 15.12 0.22 15.00
N VAL A 98 13.97 0.27 15.67
CA VAL A 98 13.27 1.53 16.00
C VAL A 98 14.06 2.34 17.02
N ASP A 99 14.65 1.71 18.03
CA ASP A 99 15.45 2.40 19.04
C ASP A 99 16.70 3.01 18.41
N ASP A 100 17.43 2.27 17.57
CA ASP A 100 18.56 2.79 16.79
C ASP A 100 18.14 3.99 15.93
N PHE A 101 17.01 3.89 15.23
CA PHE A 101 16.46 4.98 14.42
C PHE A 101 16.27 6.26 15.25
N TYR A 102 15.74 6.16 16.47
CA TYR A 102 15.53 7.31 17.35
C TYR A 102 16.81 7.83 18.02
N THR A 103 17.95 7.14 17.93
CA THR A 103 19.25 7.73 18.29
C THR A 103 19.77 8.71 17.25
N ARG A 104 19.27 8.60 16.01
CA ARG A 104 19.73 9.38 14.84
C ARG A 104 18.70 10.41 14.37
N HIS A 105 17.42 10.21 14.70
CA HIS A 105 16.30 11.04 14.24
C HIS A 105 15.31 11.36 15.37
N ASP A 106 14.83 12.61 15.45
CA ASP A 106 13.87 13.00 16.50
C ASP A 106 12.44 12.47 16.25
N SER A 107 12.05 12.40 14.97
CA SER A 107 10.72 11.98 14.54
C SER A 107 10.74 11.34 13.15
N PRO A 108 9.82 10.40 12.88
CA PRO A 108 9.71 9.78 11.56
C PRO A 108 9.06 10.73 10.56
N ASP A 109 9.64 10.80 9.37
CA ASP A 109 9.15 11.51 8.19
C ASP A 109 9.15 10.57 6.97
N TYR A 110 8.80 11.12 5.80
CA TYR A 110 8.72 10.32 4.56
C TYR A 110 10.04 9.68 4.14
N THR A 111 11.16 10.37 4.36
CA THR A 111 12.48 10.01 3.86
C THR A 111 13.20 9.09 4.83
N ASN A 112 13.24 9.45 6.11
CA ASN A 112 14.03 8.70 7.10
C ASN A 112 13.40 7.34 7.46
N VAL A 113 12.08 7.21 7.41
CA VAL A 113 11.37 5.95 7.75
C VAL A 113 11.70 4.83 6.76
N GLN A 114 12.26 5.16 5.60
CA GLN A 114 12.75 4.19 4.62
C GLN A 114 13.97 3.41 5.13
N GLU A 115 14.65 3.86 6.18
CA GLU A 115 15.82 3.19 6.77
C GLU A 115 15.46 1.93 7.56
N LEU A 116 14.20 1.81 8.03
CA LEU A 116 13.71 0.70 8.83
C LEU A 116 13.42 -0.53 7.94
N LYS A 117 14.47 -1.26 7.57
CA LYS A 117 14.43 -2.37 6.61
C LYS A 117 13.82 -3.63 7.21
N TYR A 118 14.07 -3.91 8.48
CA TYR A 118 13.50 -5.07 9.15
C TYR A 118 11.99 -4.89 9.35
N LEU A 119 11.54 -3.69 9.70
CA LEU A 119 10.12 -3.37 9.72
C LEU A 119 9.46 -3.53 8.34
N ASP A 120 10.12 -3.14 7.24
CA ASP A 120 9.61 -3.41 5.88
C ASP A 120 9.43 -4.91 5.61
N MET A 121 10.38 -5.73 6.07
CA MET A 121 10.32 -7.18 5.91
C MET A 121 9.17 -7.79 6.71
N VAL A 122 8.97 -7.33 7.95
CA VAL A 122 7.86 -7.72 8.83
C VAL A 122 6.50 -7.36 8.21
N ILE A 123 6.33 -6.13 7.72
CA ILE A 123 5.09 -5.69 7.06
C ILE A 123 4.85 -6.52 5.79
N SER A 124 5.90 -6.82 5.02
CA SER A 124 5.78 -7.62 3.80
C SER A 124 5.35 -9.07 4.09
N GLU A 125 5.91 -9.69 5.12
CA GLU A 125 5.53 -11.04 5.54
C GLU A 125 4.11 -11.07 6.13
N ALA A 126 3.70 -10.03 6.87
CA ALA A 126 2.31 -9.90 7.33
C ALA A 126 1.33 -9.78 6.14
N LEU A 127 1.68 -9.00 5.12
CA LEU A 127 0.90 -8.88 3.89
C LEU A 127 0.89 -10.17 3.06
N ARG A 128 1.93 -11.00 3.12
CA ARG A 128 1.94 -12.34 2.50
C ARG A 128 0.97 -13.29 3.22
N MET A 129 1.06 -13.36 4.55
CA MET A 129 0.25 -14.29 5.34
C MET A 129 -1.22 -13.87 5.40
N TYR A 130 -1.50 -12.57 5.48
CA TYR A 130 -2.86 -12.04 5.61
C TYR A 130 -3.10 -10.84 4.68
N PRO A 131 -3.07 -11.03 3.35
CA PRO A 131 -3.29 -9.94 2.40
C PRO A 131 -4.75 -9.47 2.47
N PRO A 132 -5.04 -8.19 2.81
CA PRO A 132 -6.41 -7.68 2.77
C PRO A 132 -7.02 -7.82 1.36
N GLY A 133 -6.22 -7.59 0.32
CA GLY A 133 -6.53 -7.92 -1.07
C GLY A 133 -6.13 -9.35 -1.43
N PHE A 134 -6.95 -10.33 -1.08
CA PHE A 134 -6.64 -11.75 -1.23
C PHE A 134 -7.06 -12.37 -2.57
N ARG A 135 -7.89 -11.68 -3.36
CA ARG A 135 -8.35 -12.13 -4.68
C ARG A 135 -8.54 -10.96 -5.63
N PHE A 136 -8.19 -11.16 -6.90
CA PHE A 136 -8.38 -10.17 -7.96
C PHE A 136 -9.13 -10.78 -9.12
N ALA A 137 -10.14 -10.09 -9.65
CA ALA A 137 -10.97 -10.65 -10.70
C ALA A 137 -10.91 -9.81 -12.00
N ARG A 138 -11.09 -10.46 -13.14
CA ARG A 138 -11.12 -9.86 -14.48
C ARG A 138 -12.24 -10.46 -15.30
N ASP A 139 -13.01 -9.59 -15.97
CA ASP A 139 -13.95 -10.03 -16.99
C ASP A 139 -13.21 -10.17 -18.32
N ILE A 140 -13.42 -11.29 -19.01
CA ILE A 140 -12.80 -11.56 -20.30
C ILE A 140 -13.66 -10.92 -21.39
N GLU A 141 -13.26 -9.76 -21.90
CA GLU A 141 -14.03 -9.01 -22.91
C GLU A 141 -13.97 -9.63 -24.31
N ASN A 142 -12.89 -10.34 -24.63
CA ASN A 142 -12.64 -10.98 -25.92
C ASN A 142 -12.01 -12.36 -25.71
N ASP A 143 -12.32 -13.30 -26.60
CA ASP A 143 -11.64 -14.59 -26.64
C ASP A 143 -10.12 -14.39 -26.71
N CYS A 144 -9.38 -14.99 -25.79
CA CYS A 144 -7.93 -14.89 -25.76
C CYS A 144 -7.28 -16.21 -25.35
N VAL A 145 -5.96 -16.30 -25.53
CA VAL A 145 -5.16 -17.45 -25.09
C VAL A 145 -4.07 -16.94 -24.16
N VAL A 146 -4.01 -17.49 -22.95
CA VAL A 146 -3.00 -17.17 -21.94
C VAL A 146 -2.31 -18.47 -21.55
N ASN A 147 -0.99 -18.55 -21.68
CA ASN A 147 -0.19 -19.76 -21.41
C ASN A 147 -0.75 -21.03 -22.10
N GLY A 148 -1.22 -20.89 -23.34
CA GLY A 148 -1.82 -21.99 -24.11
C GLY A 148 -3.27 -22.35 -23.71
N GLN A 149 -3.83 -21.70 -22.69
CA GLN A 149 -5.21 -21.91 -22.25
C GLN A 149 -6.15 -20.90 -22.92
N ARG A 150 -7.22 -21.39 -23.55
CA ARG A 150 -8.25 -20.54 -24.15
C ARG A 150 -9.18 -20.00 -23.07
N LEU A 151 -9.25 -18.67 -22.97
CA LEU A 151 -10.19 -17.94 -22.11
C LEU A 151 -11.30 -17.37 -23.00
N PRO A 152 -12.54 -17.88 -22.88
CA PRO A 152 -13.64 -17.41 -23.71
C PRO A 152 -14.17 -16.05 -23.22
N LYS A 153 -14.66 -15.25 -24.16
CA LYS A 153 -15.40 -14.02 -23.89
C LYS A 153 -16.56 -14.29 -22.92
N GLY A 154 -16.74 -13.38 -21.96
CA GLY A 154 -17.75 -13.45 -20.92
C GLY A 154 -17.38 -14.36 -19.74
N ALA A 155 -16.24 -15.06 -19.80
CA ALA A 155 -15.71 -15.74 -18.62
C ALA A 155 -15.21 -14.74 -17.57
N TRP A 156 -15.18 -15.20 -16.33
CA TRP A 156 -14.62 -14.49 -15.19
C TRP A 156 -13.33 -15.19 -14.74
N LEU A 157 -12.22 -14.46 -14.75
CA LEU A 157 -10.92 -14.94 -14.32
C LEU A 157 -10.60 -14.41 -12.93
N GLU A 158 -10.43 -15.31 -11.96
CA GLU A 158 -10.00 -14.96 -10.60
C GLU A 158 -8.53 -15.33 -10.39
N ILE A 159 -7.77 -14.40 -9.83
CA ILE A 159 -6.37 -14.56 -9.41
C ILE A 159 -6.39 -14.74 -7.90
N PRO A 160 -6.12 -15.96 -7.39
CA PRO A 160 -6.24 -16.27 -5.96
C PRO A 160 -4.96 -15.91 -5.20
N ALA A 161 -4.67 -14.60 -5.08
CA ALA A 161 -3.42 -14.11 -4.49
C ALA A 161 -3.14 -14.66 -3.08
N GLY A 162 -4.17 -14.76 -2.22
CA GLY A 162 -4.03 -15.33 -0.88
C GLY A 162 -3.59 -16.80 -0.87
N PHE A 163 -4.08 -17.61 -1.82
CA PHE A 163 -3.63 -18.99 -1.98
C PHE A 163 -2.22 -19.06 -2.55
N LEU A 164 -1.92 -18.24 -3.57
CA LEU A 164 -0.57 -18.15 -4.16
C LEU A 164 0.48 -17.77 -3.12
N HIS A 165 0.12 -16.93 -2.13
CA HIS A 165 1.01 -16.53 -1.04
C HIS A 165 1.27 -17.64 -0.02
N HIS A 166 0.50 -18.74 -0.06
CA HIS A 166 0.68 -19.93 0.77
C HIS A 166 1.12 -21.16 -0.02
N ASP A 167 1.42 -21.00 -1.32
CA ASP A 167 1.89 -22.11 -2.16
C ASP A 167 3.29 -22.56 -1.72
N PRO A 168 3.47 -23.79 -1.20
CA PRO A 168 4.76 -24.27 -0.72
C PRO A 168 5.81 -24.42 -1.83
N GLU A 169 5.42 -24.45 -3.11
CA GLU A 169 6.37 -24.42 -4.24
C GLU A 169 7.15 -23.09 -4.27
N HIS A 170 6.51 -22.01 -3.84
CA HIS A 170 7.09 -20.66 -3.87
C HIS A 170 7.44 -20.13 -2.47
N TRP A 171 6.81 -20.67 -1.43
CA TRP A 171 6.94 -20.24 -0.04
C TRP A 171 7.20 -21.46 0.85
N PRO A 172 8.46 -21.94 0.95
CA PRO A 172 8.79 -23.09 1.79
C PRO A 172 8.38 -22.83 3.25
N GLU A 173 7.64 -23.75 3.88
CA GLU A 173 7.05 -23.55 5.22
C GLU A 173 6.11 -22.32 5.27
N PRO A 174 5.03 -22.30 4.45
CA PRO A 174 4.23 -21.09 4.18
C PRO A 174 3.48 -20.56 5.41
N ASP A 175 3.23 -21.41 6.41
CA ASP A 175 2.53 -21.04 7.65
C ASP A 175 3.45 -20.40 8.71
N LYS A 176 4.77 -20.43 8.51
CA LYS A 176 5.74 -19.78 9.40
C LYS A 176 5.90 -18.32 9.04
N PHE A 177 5.89 -17.46 10.06
CA PHE A 177 6.20 -16.04 9.93
C PHE A 177 7.72 -15.84 9.84
N ILE A 178 8.22 -15.61 8.63
CA ILE A 178 9.67 -15.45 8.38
C ILE A 178 9.90 -14.12 7.61
N PRO A 179 10.15 -13.00 8.32
CA PRO A 179 10.45 -11.71 7.69
C PRO A 179 11.59 -11.77 6.67
N GLU A 180 12.61 -12.59 6.89
CA GLU A 180 13.81 -12.75 6.06
C GLU A 180 13.52 -13.13 4.60
N ARG A 181 12.33 -13.67 4.30
CA ARG A 181 11.88 -13.88 2.92
C ARG A 181 11.85 -12.58 2.10
N PHE A 182 11.86 -11.43 2.76
CA PHE A 182 11.80 -10.12 2.13
C PHE A 182 13.11 -9.35 2.17
N THR A 183 14.24 -10.04 2.41
CA THR A 183 15.57 -9.49 2.15
C THR A 183 15.71 -9.10 0.67
N PRO A 184 16.64 -8.18 0.32
CA PRO A 184 16.86 -7.80 -1.07
C PRO A 184 17.19 -8.98 -1.99
N GLU A 185 17.96 -9.94 -1.51
CA GLU A 185 18.40 -11.12 -2.27
C GLU A 185 17.24 -12.09 -2.51
N GLU A 186 16.47 -12.43 -1.47
CA GLU A 186 15.27 -13.27 -1.61
C GLU A 186 14.20 -12.63 -2.51
N LYS A 187 14.05 -11.29 -2.45
CA LYS A 187 13.17 -10.55 -3.37
C LYS A 187 13.64 -10.64 -4.82
N ALA A 188 14.95 -10.51 -5.06
CA ALA A 188 15.52 -10.54 -6.41
C ALA A 188 15.40 -11.94 -7.05
N ASN A 189 15.52 -13.00 -6.25
CA ASN A 189 15.43 -14.38 -6.72
C ASN A 189 13.98 -14.87 -6.92
N ARG A 190 12.99 -14.18 -6.35
CA ARG A 190 11.57 -14.55 -6.44
C ARG A 190 10.94 -14.07 -7.74
N HIS A 191 10.13 -14.92 -8.36
CA HIS A 191 9.32 -14.52 -9.50
C HIS A 191 8.37 -13.36 -9.12
N PRO A 192 8.32 -12.26 -9.90
CA PRO A 192 7.65 -11.02 -9.49
C PRO A 192 6.13 -11.15 -9.31
N PHE A 193 5.50 -12.17 -9.90
CA PHE A 193 4.06 -12.42 -9.79
C PHE A 193 3.67 -13.40 -8.67
N VAL A 194 4.61 -13.84 -7.83
CA VAL A 194 4.32 -14.71 -6.68
C VAL A 194 3.84 -13.91 -5.47
N TYR A 195 4.36 -12.70 -5.29
CA TYR A 195 4.00 -11.80 -4.19
C TYR A 195 3.17 -10.62 -4.73
N LEU A 196 1.87 -10.63 -4.43
CA LEU A 196 0.84 -9.76 -5.03
C LEU A 196 -0.09 -9.09 -3.99
N PRO A 197 0.39 -8.59 -2.84
CA PRO A 197 -0.48 -7.99 -1.81
C PRO A 197 -1.20 -6.71 -2.30
N PHE A 198 -0.65 -6.05 -3.32
CA PHE A 198 -1.17 -4.84 -3.94
C PHE A 198 -1.58 -5.07 -5.41
N GLY A 199 -1.70 -6.34 -5.83
CA GLY A 199 -1.84 -6.70 -7.25
C GLY A 199 -0.61 -6.32 -8.08
N ALA A 200 -0.76 -6.37 -9.41
CA ALA A 200 0.29 -6.04 -10.36
C ALA A 200 -0.27 -5.46 -11.67
N GLY A 201 0.62 -4.86 -12.47
CA GLY A 201 0.28 -4.28 -13.77
C GLY A 201 -0.50 -2.95 -13.67
N PRO A 202 -1.20 -2.54 -14.74
CA PRO A 202 -1.87 -1.22 -14.82
C PRO A 202 -3.02 -1.00 -13.83
N ARG A 203 -3.43 -2.06 -13.12
CA ARG A 203 -4.51 -2.04 -12.13
C ARG A 203 -3.99 -2.47 -10.75
N ASN A 204 -2.70 -2.27 -10.49
CA ASN A 204 -2.15 -2.40 -9.15
C ASN A 204 -2.71 -1.30 -8.23
N CYS A 205 -2.55 -1.49 -6.92
CA CYS A 205 -3.07 -0.57 -5.92
C CYS A 205 -2.45 0.83 -6.09
N VAL A 206 -3.28 1.82 -6.41
CA VAL A 206 -2.88 3.22 -6.50
C VAL A 206 -2.41 3.77 -5.15
N GLY A 207 -2.94 3.24 -4.05
CA GLY A 207 -2.60 3.63 -2.68
C GLY A 207 -1.39 2.92 -2.08
N MET A 208 -0.69 2.05 -2.82
CA MET A 208 0.38 1.21 -2.27
C MET A 208 1.43 1.98 -1.46
N ARG A 209 1.95 3.08 -2.02
CA ARG A 209 2.98 3.89 -1.36
C ARG A 209 2.46 4.59 -0.10
N LEU A 210 1.22 5.10 -0.15
CA LEU A 210 0.58 5.74 0.99
C LEU A 210 0.33 4.73 2.11
N ALA A 211 -0.26 3.58 1.79
CA ALA A 211 -0.52 2.52 2.76
C ALA A 211 0.76 2.04 3.44
N GLN A 212 1.82 1.78 2.67
CA GLN A 212 3.12 1.38 3.23
C GLN A 212 3.67 2.44 4.19
N LEU A 213 3.58 3.72 3.82
CA LEU A 213 4.03 4.83 4.67
C LEU A 213 3.22 4.92 5.96
N GLU A 214 1.89 4.95 5.87
CA GLU A 214 0.98 5.06 7.01
C GLU A 214 1.16 3.92 8.01
N ILE A 215 1.18 2.68 7.51
CA ILE A 215 1.39 1.48 8.32
C ILE A 215 2.73 1.58 9.04
N LYS A 216 3.79 1.94 8.32
CA LYS A 216 5.14 2.03 8.88
C LYS A 216 5.24 3.11 9.94
N MET A 217 4.77 4.33 9.65
CA MET A 217 4.75 5.43 10.62
C MET A 217 3.97 5.07 11.89
N ALA A 218 2.82 4.40 11.75
CA ALA A 218 2.04 3.95 12.91
C ALA A 218 2.82 2.92 13.75
N LEU A 219 3.39 1.89 13.12
CA LEU A 219 4.13 0.84 13.82
C LEU A 219 5.39 1.37 14.51
N VAL A 220 6.13 2.29 13.89
CA VAL A 220 7.30 2.94 14.51
C VAL A 220 6.92 3.63 15.81
N ASN A 221 5.85 4.42 15.80
CA ASN A 221 5.41 5.14 16.99
C ASN A 221 4.88 4.19 18.08
N VAL A 222 4.24 3.08 17.69
CA VAL A 222 3.78 2.04 18.63
C VAL A 222 5.00 1.36 19.25
N PHE A 223 5.89 0.78 18.45
CA PHE A 223 7.01 -0.02 18.95
C PHE A 223 8.08 0.79 19.65
N ARG A 224 8.21 2.10 19.39
CA ARG A 224 9.03 3.00 20.21
C ARG A 224 8.62 2.96 21.69
N ARG A 225 7.33 2.84 21.98
CA ARG A 225 6.77 3.07 23.32
C ARG A 225 6.17 1.83 23.95
N PHE A 226 5.85 0.82 23.16
CA PHE A 226 5.04 -0.31 23.60
C PHE A 226 5.57 -1.66 23.07
N THR A 227 5.39 -2.68 23.90
CA THR A 227 5.50 -4.08 23.56
C THR A 227 4.10 -4.66 23.49
N ILE A 228 3.81 -5.40 22.44
CA ILE A 228 2.53 -6.07 22.23
C ILE A 228 2.72 -7.54 22.58
N VAL A 229 1.87 -8.08 23.45
CA VAL A 229 1.94 -9.49 23.87
C VAL A 229 0.56 -10.14 23.74
N THR A 230 0.54 -11.46 23.65
CA THR A 230 -0.71 -12.22 23.71
C THR A 230 -1.41 -12.06 25.06
N CYS A 231 -2.74 -12.16 25.06
CA CYS A 231 -3.56 -12.25 26.26
C CYS A 231 -4.49 -13.47 26.20
N ALA A 232 -5.30 -13.70 27.23
CA ALA A 232 -6.20 -14.84 27.31
C ALA A 232 -7.23 -14.88 26.15
N GLU A 233 -7.53 -13.71 25.59
CA GLU A 233 -8.46 -13.51 24.48
C GLU A 233 -7.79 -13.63 23.11
N THR A 234 -6.45 -13.68 23.02
CA THR A 234 -5.74 -13.84 21.75
C THR A 234 -6.02 -15.22 21.17
N LYS A 235 -6.68 -15.27 20.01
CA LYS A 235 -7.02 -16.51 19.30
C LYS A 235 -5.85 -16.98 18.45
N VAL A 236 -5.42 -18.22 18.66
CA VAL A 236 -4.42 -18.92 17.83
C VAL A 236 -4.99 -20.31 17.48
N PRO A 237 -5.24 -20.64 16.20
CA PRO A 237 -5.11 -19.78 15.02
C PRO A 237 -6.15 -18.65 15.01
N LEU A 238 -5.86 -17.59 14.24
CA LEU A 238 -6.76 -16.46 14.06
C LEU A 238 -7.95 -16.85 13.18
N GLU A 239 -9.16 -16.49 13.60
CA GLU A 239 -10.35 -16.66 12.76
C GLU A 239 -10.49 -15.51 11.77
N LEU A 240 -10.60 -15.82 10.48
CA LEU A 240 -10.67 -14.84 9.40
C LEU A 240 -12.10 -14.69 8.83
N LYS A 241 -12.40 -13.50 8.32
CA LYS A 241 -13.53 -13.21 7.43
C LYS A 241 -12.97 -12.83 6.06
N SER A 242 -13.62 -13.31 4.99
CA SER A 242 -13.18 -13.11 3.61
C SER A 242 -14.33 -12.55 2.77
N SER A 243 -14.80 -11.35 3.11
CA SER A 243 -15.87 -10.65 2.37
C SER A 243 -15.28 -9.71 1.31
N SER A 244 -15.38 -8.40 1.50
CA SER A 244 -14.78 -7.39 0.61
C SER A 244 -13.26 -7.36 0.74
N THR A 245 -12.76 -7.51 1.96
CA THR A 245 -11.35 -7.64 2.30
C THR A 245 -11.14 -8.86 3.20
N LEU A 246 -9.91 -9.38 3.24
CA LEU A 246 -9.51 -10.32 4.29
C LEU A 246 -9.31 -9.54 5.60
N GLY A 247 -9.95 -10.00 6.66
CA GLY A 247 -9.86 -9.38 7.98
C GLY A 247 -10.07 -10.39 9.11
N PRO A 248 -9.83 -10.01 10.36
CA PRO A 248 -10.16 -10.84 11.51
C PRO A 248 -11.69 -10.91 11.69
N LYS A 249 -12.24 -12.12 11.89
CA LYS A 249 -13.68 -12.35 12.01
C LYS A 249 -14.30 -11.61 13.20
N ASN A 250 -13.63 -11.66 14.36
CA ASN A 250 -14.10 -11.09 15.63
C ASN A 250 -13.13 -10.02 16.17
N GLY A 251 -12.30 -9.42 15.31
CA GLY A 251 -11.19 -8.55 15.72
C GLY A 251 -9.97 -9.32 16.24
N ILE A 252 -8.93 -8.56 16.59
CA ILE A 252 -7.68 -9.07 17.15
C ILE A 252 -7.54 -8.51 18.56
N TYR A 253 -7.37 -9.41 19.53
CA TYR A 253 -7.15 -9.07 20.92
C TYR A 253 -5.70 -9.35 21.30
N VAL A 254 -5.01 -8.30 21.73
CA VAL A 254 -3.63 -8.33 22.21
C VAL A 254 -3.50 -7.37 23.38
N LYS A 255 -2.54 -7.61 24.27
CA LYS A 255 -2.22 -6.72 25.38
C LYS A 255 -1.08 -5.79 24.99
N ILE A 256 -1.24 -4.49 25.23
CA ILE A 256 -0.22 -3.48 25.00
C ILE A 256 0.43 -3.13 26.34
N MET A 257 1.75 -3.29 26.43
CA MET A 257 2.56 -3.00 27.61
C MET A 257 3.51 -1.85 27.31
N LYS A 258 3.61 -0.87 28.20
CA LYS A 258 4.56 0.24 28.05
C LYS A 258 6.00 -0.29 28.16
N ARG A 259 6.89 0.16 27.27
CA ARG A 259 8.34 -0.11 27.32
C ARG A 259 9.02 0.85 28.29
N ASP A 260 9.90 0.32 29.12
CA ASP A 260 10.81 1.13 29.96
C ASP A 260 12.07 1.47 29.14
N VAL A 261 11.94 2.39 28.19
CA VAL A 261 13.09 2.90 27.42
C VAL A 261 13.83 3.90 28.31
N GLY A 262 14.94 3.47 28.93
CA GLY A 262 15.84 4.36 29.69
C GLY A 262 15.88 4.20 31.22
N LYS A 263 15.52 3.05 31.80
CA LYS A 263 16.01 2.69 33.14
C LYS A 263 17.20 1.75 32.98
N GLU A 264 18.39 2.22 33.35
CA GLU A 264 19.52 1.33 33.63
C GLU A 264 19.02 0.19 34.52
N SER A 265 19.39 -1.03 34.14
CA SER A 265 19.26 -2.21 34.98
C SER A 265 19.70 -1.86 36.40
N PRO A 266 18.90 -2.11 37.46
CA PRO A 266 19.40 -1.93 38.81
C PRO A 266 20.64 -2.83 38.94
N GLN A 267 21.80 -2.21 39.16
CA GLN A 267 23.00 -2.90 39.55
C GLN A 267 22.61 -3.84 40.70
N MET A 268 22.82 -5.14 40.50
CA MET A 268 22.75 -6.11 41.59
C MET A 268 23.82 -5.71 42.61
N SER A 269 23.41 -4.97 43.62
CA SER A 269 24.17 -4.71 44.83
C SER A 269 23.85 -5.80 45.84
N THR A 270 24.65 -6.87 45.84
CA THR A 270 25.39 -7.42 46.99
C THR A 270 25.95 -8.81 46.65
#